data_AF-H9X3M4-F1
#
_entry.id   AF-H9X3M4-F1
#
_cell.length_a   1.000
_cell.length_b   1.000
_cell.length_c   1.000
_cell.angle_alpha   90.00
_cell.angle_beta   90.00
_cell.angle_gamma   90.00
#
_symmetry.space_group_name_H-M   'P 1'
#
loop_
_entity.id
_entity.type
_entity.pdbx_description
1 polymer ?
#
loop_
_entity_poly.entity_id
_entity_poly.type
_entity_poly.pdbx_seq_one_letter_code
_entity_poly.pdbx_strand_id
1 'polypeptide(L)' 'VEELEKALTTIIWVASALHAAVNFGQYPYGGYMPNRPALGRRLIPEEGSQEFSEMVKNPELFLLRTISDRFQA' A
#
# COMPACT_ATOMS: atom_id res chain seq x y z
N VAL A 1 5.08 20.85 -34.78
CA VAL A 1 5.42 21.61 -33.55
C VAL A 1 4.64 21.04 -32.37
N GLU A 2 3.31 20.95 -32.47
CA GLU A 2 2.43 20.38 -31.43
C GLU A 2 2.85 19.01 -30.88
N GLU A 3 3.17 18.03 -31.74
CA GLU A 3 3.62 16.70 -31.27
C GLU A 3 4.96 16.74 -30.51
N LEU A 4 5.88 17.62 -30.92
CA LEU A 4 7.16 17.80 -30.22
C LEU A 4 6.95 18.47 -28.85
N GLU A 5 6.11 19.50 -28.78
CA GLU A 5 5.75 20.17 -27.54
C GLU A 5 5.09 19.21 -26.55
N LYS A 6 4.15 18.39 -27.04
CA LYS A 6 3.47 17.38 -26.23
C LYS A 6 4.43 16.32 -25.73
N ALA A 7 5.33 15.82 -26.58
CA ALA A 7 6.32 14.82 -26.19
C ALA A 7 7.26 15.38 -25.10
N LEU A 8 7.82 16.57 -25.30
CA LEU A 8 8.70 17.21 -24.32
C LEU A 8 7.98 17.51 -23.01
N THR A 9 6.77 18.04 -23.07
CA THR A 9 5.94 18.30 -21.88
C THR A 9 5.70 17.01 -21.09
N THR A 10 5.39 15.91 -21.78
CA THR A 10 5.16 14.60 -21.14
C THR A 10 6.42 14.09 -20.46
N ILE A 11 7.58 14.14 -21.14
CA ILE A 11 8.85 13.68 -20.57
C ILE A 11 9.22 14.50 -19.33
N ILE A 12 9.13 15.82 -19.42
CA ILE A 12 9.44 16.72 -18.31
C ILE A 12 8.48 16.46 -17.14
N TRP A 13 7.18 16.37 -17.40
CA TRP A 13 6.17 16.08 -16.38
C TRP A 13 6.41 14.74 -15.68
N VAL A 14 6.64 13.66 -16.44
CA VAL A 14 6.87 12.31 -15.92
C VAL A 14 8.11 12.28 -15.01
N ALA A 15 9.22 12.85 -15.49
CA ALA A 15 10.49 12.85 -14.76
C ALA A 15 10.48 13.76 -13.53
N SER A 16 9.60 14.77 -13.48
CA SER A 16 9.56 15.75 -12.40
C SER A 16 8.35 15.52 -11.48
N ALA A 17 7.26 16.22 -11.75
CA ALA A 17 6.13 16.33 -10.84
C ALA A 17 5.36 15.02 -10.68
N LEU A 18 5.24 14.18 -11.71
CA LEU A 18 4.64 12.85 -11.55
C LEU A 18 5.49 11.99 -10.61
N HIS A 19 6.80 11.90 -10.85
CA HIS A 19 7.72 11.17 -9.98
C HIS A 19 7.65 11.68 -8.54
N ALA A 20 7.76 13.00 -8.33
CA ALA A 20 7.69 13.60 -7.01
C ALA A 20 6.39 13.25 -6.27
N ALA A 21 5.24 13.33 -6.97
CA ALA A 21 3.93 13.07 -6.40
C ALA A 21 3.75 11.61 -5.93
N VAL A 22 4.29 10.63 -6.68
CA VAL A 22 4.13 9.20 -6.33
C VAL A 22 5.28 8.63 -5.49
N ASN A 23 6.43 9.34 -5.42
CA ASN A 23 7.62 8.86 -4.72
C ASN A 23 7.80 9.47 -3.33
N PHE A 24 7.76 10.80 -3.20
CA PHE A 24 8.14 11.44 -1.93
C PHE A 24 7.14 11.20 -0.78
N GLY A 25 5.94 10.70 -1.09
CA GLY A 25 4.96 10.23 -0.10
C GLY A 25 5.18 8.79 0.39
N GLN A 26 6.10 8.02 -0.19
CA GLN A 26 6.25 6.59 0.15
C GLN A 26 6.50 6.34 1.64
N TYR A 27 7.51 6.99 2.22
CA TYR A 27 7.78 6.86 3.66
C TYR A 27 6.81 7.67 4.52
N PRO A 28 6.44 8.93 4.20
CA PRO A 28 5.46 9.68 4.99
C PRO A 28 4.12 8.95 5.18
N TYR A 29 3.63 8.24 4.17
CA TYR A 29 2.40 7.46 4.29
C TYR A 29 2.64 5.99 4.67
N GLY A 30 3.70 5.36 4.17
CA GLY A 30 3.96 3.93 4.34
C GLY A 30 4.87 3.57 5.52
N GLY A 31 5.53 4.54 6.15
CA GLY A 31 6.45 4.30 7.27
C GLY A 31 5.77 3.72 8.50
N TYR A 32 4.46 3.96 8.66
CA TYR A 32 3.62 3.17 9.55
C TYR A 32 2.93 2.05 8.76
N MET A 33 3.50 0.85 8.79
CA MET A 33 3.14 -0.26 7.91
C MET A 33 1.62 -0.57 7.84
N PRO A 34 0.84 -0.55 8.95
CA PRO A 34 -0.62 -0.78 8.86
C PRO A 34 -1.36 0.22 7.96
N ASN A 35 -0.81 1.42 7.72
CA ASN A 35 -1.41 2.42 6.85
C ASN A 35 -1.22 2.11 5.35
N ARG A 36 -0.19 1.33 4.98
CA ARG A 36 0.08 0.95 3.58
C ARG A 36 0.76 -0.43 3.50
N PRO A 37 0.03 -1.52 3.79
CA PRO A 37 0.60 -2.86 3.79
C PRO A 37 1.02 -3.29 2.38
N ALA A 38 2.22 -3.88 2.27
CA ALA A 38 2.74 -4.36 0.99
C ALA A 38 2.25 -5.78 0.63
N LEU A 39 1.82 -6.56 1.63
CA LEU A 39 1.44 -7.96 1.49
C LEU A 39 0.23 -8.30 2.35
N GLY A 40 -0.60 -9.22 1.84
CA GLY A 40 -1.63 -9.94 2.59
C GLY A 40 -1.27 -11.42 2.66
N ARG A 41 -1.21 -11.99 3.88
CA ARG A 41 -0.80 -13.36 4.18
C ARG A 41 -1.96 -14.30 4.53
N ARG A 42 -3.17 -13.76 4.71
CA ARG A 42 -4.39 -14.51 5.04
C ARG A 42 -5.53 -14.10 4.12
N LEU A 43 -6.41 -15.05 3.81
CA LEU A 43 -7.67 -14.79 3.12
C LEU A 43 -8.71 -14.25 4.10
N ILE A 44 -9.83 -13.78 3.57
CA ILE A 44 -11.00 -13.43 4.39
C ILE A 44 -11.50 -14.72 5.08
N PRO A 45 -11.70 -14.71 6.41
CA PRO A 45 -12.09 -15.91 7.13
C PRO A 45 -13.58 -16.21 6.94
N GLU A 46 -13.91 -17.49 6.79
CA GLU A 46 -15.29 -17.97 6.69
C GLU A 46 -16.01 -17.86 8.05
N GLU A 47 -17.32 -17.60 8.02
CA GLU A 47 -18.14 -17.53 9.23
C GLU A 47 -18.06 -18.84 10.04
N GLY A 48 -17.90 -18.72 11.36
CA GLY A 48 -17.76 -19.86 12.26
C GLY A 48 -16.35 -20.46 12.35
N SER A 49 -15.39 -20.00 11.54
CA SER A 49 -13.97 -20.39 11.68
C SER A 49 -13.32 -19.81 12.94
N GLN A 50 -12.17 -20.38 13.32
CA GLN A 50 -11.38 -19.85 14.45
C GLN A 50 -10.84 -18.46 14.13
N GLU A 51 -10.41 -18.24 12.89
CA GLU A 51 -9.91 -16.97 12.37
C GLU A 51 -11.01 -15.91 12.38
N PHE A 52 -12.25 -16.27 12.04
CA PHE A 52 -13.39 -15.37 12.15
C PHE A 52 -13.64 -14.98 13.61
N SER A 53 -13.55 -15.94 14.54
CA SER A 53 -13.63 -15.66 15.98
C SER A 53 -12.51 -14.72 16.46
N GLU A 54 -11.28 -14.92 15.97
CA GLU A 54 -10.13 -14.03 16.26
C GLU A 54 -10.37 -12.62 15.71
N MET A 55 -10.85 -12.50 14.47
CA MET A 55 -11.17 -11.22 13.84
C MET A 55 -12.20 -10.43 14.65
N VAL A 56 -13.27 -11.09 15.11
CA VAL A 56 -14.33 -10.45 15.92
C VAL A 56 -13.84 -10.07 17.32
N LYS A 57 -13.04 -10.93 17.97
CA LYS A 57 -12.57 -10.70 19.34
C LYS A 57 -11.41 -9.71 19.42
N ASN A 58 -10.50 -9.73 18.44
CA ASN A 58 -9.31 -8.89 18.41
C ASN A 58 -8.95 -8.51 16.96
N PRO A 59 -9.65 -7.51 16.39
CA PRO A 59 -9.45 -7.10 15.00
C PRO A 59 -8.05 -6.54 14.73
N GLU A 60 -7.41 -5.89 15.70
CA GLU A 60 -6.05 -5.36 15.58
C GLU A 60 -5.03 -6.49 15.40
N LEU A 61 -5.10 -7.52 16.26
CA LEU A 61 -4.23 -8.68 16.15
C LEU A 61 -4.47 -9.44 14.85
N PHE A 62 -5.74 -9.60 14.45
CA PHE A 62 -6.09 -10.23 13.18
C PHE A 62 -5.50 -9.46 12.00
N LEU A 63 -5.62 -8.13 11.98
CA LEU A 63 -5.03 -7.27 10.95
C LEU A 63 -3.51 -7.45 10.89
N LEU A 64 -2.80 -7.35 12.03
CA LEU A 64 -1.34 -7.51 12.10
C LEU A 64 -0.86 -8.90 11.66
N ARG A 65 -1.66 -9.94 11.88
CA ARG A 65 -1.40 -11.30 11.38
C ARG A 65 -1.69 -11.46 9.89
N THR A 66 -2.53 -10.60 9.33
CA THR A 66 -2.93 -10.62 7.92
C THR A 66 -1.95 -9.84 7.05
N ILE A 67 -1.48 -8.67 7.49
CA ILE A 67 -0.55 -7.82 6.73
C ILE A 67 0.92 -8.28 6.88
N SER A 68 1.87 -7.56 6.25
CA SER A 68 3.32 -7.79 6.39
C SER A 68 3.74 -7.99 7.84
N ASP A 69 4.57 -9.00 8.13
CA ASP A 69 5.13 -9.16 9.47
C ASP A 69 6.30 -8.20 9.73
N ARG A 70 6.82 -8.23 10.96
CA ARG A 70 7.93 -7.37 11.41
C ARG A 70 9.19 -7.47 10.53
N PHE A 71 9.45 -8.61 9.90
CA PHE A 71 10.65 -8.83 9.09
C PHE A 71 10.41 -8.53 7.61
N GLN A 72 9.15 -8.30 7.22
CA GLN A 72 8.71 -7.94 5.88
C GLN A 72 8.19 -6.49 5.77
N ALA A 73 8.18 -5.77 6.90
CA ALA A 73 7.69 -4.40 7.05
C ALA A 73 8.82 -3.37 6.88
#